data_AF-A0A9X7BEQ2-F1
#
_entry.id   AF-A0A9X7BEQ2-F1
#
_cell.length_a   1.000
_cell.length_b   1.000
_cell.length_c   1.000
_cell.angle_alpha   90.00
_cell.angle_beta   90.00
_cell.angle_gamma   90.00
#
_symmetry.space_group_name_H-M   'P 1'
#
loop_
_entity.id
_entity.type
_entity.pdbx_description
1 polymer ?
#
loop_
_entity_poly.entity_id
_entity_poly.type
_entity_poly.pdbx_seq_one_letter_code
_entity_poly.pdbx_strand_id
1 'polypeptide(L)'
;MTTIDTFKQAESGVFSMDERTASFFSKTKNNVMIGITVYAPILLILIYFHNDYEIEILAGYIAGTLVMYAVAIGAAEFQLLAYCRFKFPSFYISWEEHEKERQKRLKLYEEKEKKQAKEIK
;
A
#
# COMPACT_ATOMS: atom_id res chain seq x y z
N MET A 1 15.21 8.13 -3.25
CA MET A 1 14.35 6.95 -3.42
C MET A 1 12.92 7.45 -3.44
N THR A 2 12.35 7.55 -4.63
CA THR A 2 10.99 8.04 -4.84
C THR A 2 10.04 6.87 -5.01
N THR A 3 8.77 7.03 -4.62
CA THR A 3 7.69 6.01 -4.76
C THR A 3 7.60 5.44 -6.17
N ILE A 4 7.95 6.23 -7.19
CA ILE A 4 8.01 5.83 -8.60
C ILE A 4 9.06 4.75 -8.86
N ASP A 5 10.24 4.84 -8.25
CA ASP A 5 11.29 3.82 -8.41
C ASP A 5 10.86 2.49 -7.81
N THR A 6 10.10 2.55 -6.72
CA THR A 6 9.56 1.37 -6.03
C THR A 6 8.53 0.63 -6.88
N PHE A 7 7.63 1.34 -7.56
CA PHE A 7 6.68 0.73 -8.50
C PHE A 7 7.39 0.09 -9.69
N LYS A 8 8.41 0.76 -10.22
CA LYS A 8 9.19 0.26 -11.37
C LYS A 8 9.99 -1.01 -11.02
N GLN A 9 10.50 -1.08 -9.78
CA GLN A 9 11.17 -2.26 -9.26
C GLN A 9 10.21 -3.43 -9.03
N ALA A 10 9.00 -3.16 -8.55
CA ALA A 10 7.94 -4.18 -8.40
C ALA A 10 7.43 -4.70 -9.75
N GLU A 11 7.31 -3.83 -10.77
CA GLU A 11 6.93 -4.18 -12.14
C GLU A 11 7.97 -5.12 -12.79
N SER A 12 9.26 -4.91 -12.51
CA SER A 12 10.36 -5.69 -13.08
C SER A 12 10.51 -7.12 -12.55
N GLY A 13 9.65 -7.55 -11.61
CA GLY A 13 9.68 -8.92 -11.06
C GLY A 13 10.89 -9.22 -10.18
N VAL A 14 11.74 -8.23 -9.90
CA VAL A 14 12.88 -8.31 -8.97
C VAL A 14 12.39 -8.18 -7.52
N PHE A 15 11.33 -8.92 -7.18
CA PHE A 15 10.93 -9.14 -5.79
C PHE A 15 11.18 -10.61 -5.50
N SER A 16 12.44 -10.94 -5.20
CA SER A 16 12.83 -12.30 -4.86
C SER A 16 12.16 -12.69 -3.54
N MET A 17 11.57 -13.88 -3.54
CA MET A 17 10.78 -14.41 -2.43
C MET A 17 11.61 -14.71 -1.17
N ASP A 18 12.94 -14.64 -1.29
CA ASP A 18 13.94 -14.98 -0.28
C ASP A 18 14.29 -13.82 0.67
N GLU A 19 14.08 -12.56 0.25
CA GLU A 19 14.20 -11.36 1.11
C GLU A 19 12.96 -11.13 2.02
N ARG A 20 12.07 -12.13 2.13
CA ARG A 20 10.77 -12.00 2.83
C ARG A 20 10.88 -11.81 4.35
N THR A 21 12.07 -11.89 4.95
CA THR A 21 12.23 -11.76 6.41
C THR A 21 13.15 -10.63 6.85
N ALA A 22 14.04 -10.13 5.99
CA ALA A 22 14.79 -8.91 6.27
C ALA A 22 13.96 -7.71 5.81
N SER A 23 12.85 -7.47 6.51
CA SER A 23 11.98 -6.29 6.36
C SER A 23 12.81 -5.09 5.94
N PHE A 24 12.54 -4.54 4.75
CA PHE A 24 13.15 -3.31 4.20
C PHE A 24 13.11 -2.13 5.18
N PHE A 25 12.27 -2.22 6.20
CA PHE A 25 12.11 -1.25 7.26
C PHE A 25 12.87 -1.61 8.54
N SER A 26 13.46 -2.79 8.73
CA SER A 26 13.95 -3.26 10.03
C SER A 26 14.89 -2.28 10.76
N LYS A 27 15.95 -1.82 10.10
CA LYS A 27 16.96 -0.94 10.71
C LYS A 27 16.46 0.50 10.85
N THR A 28 15.80 1.03 9.81
CA THR A 28 15.20 2.37 9.82
C THR A 28 14.03 2.47 10.80
N LYS A 29 13.17 1.46 10.86
CA LYS A 29 12.05 1.32 11.80
C LYS A 29 12.55 1.27 13.23
N ASN A 30 13.67 0.60 13.51
CA ASN A 30 14.24 0.59 14.84
C ASN A 30 14.69 1.98 15.29
N ASN A 31 15.44 2.70 14.45
CA ASN A 31 15.87 4.06 14.77
C ASN A 31 14.71 5.04 14.88
N VAL A 32 13.71 4.93 14.00
CA VAL A 32 12.48 5.73 14.04
C VAL A 32 11.66 5.41 15.30
N MET A 33 11.55 4.13 15.68
CA MET A 33 10.89 3.71 16.92
C MET A 33 11.58 4.32 18.15
N ILE A 34 12.91 4.22 18.23
CA ILE A 34 13.69 4.84 19.32
C ILE A 34 13.43 6.36 19.36
N GLY A 35 13.45 7.01 18.19
CA GLY A 35 13.12 8.43 18.07
C GLY A 35 11.73 8.75 18.61
N ILE A 36 10.70 8.03 18.16
CA ILE A 36 9.32 8.24 18.62
C ILE A 36 9.22 8.02 20.14
N THR A 37 9.81 6.96 20.67
CA THR A 37 9.77 6.64 22.11
C THR A 37 10.40 7.73 22.97
N VAL A 38 11.44 8.43 22.48
CA VAL A 38 12.10 9.51 23.22
C VAL A 38 11.43 10.87 22.98
N TYR A 39 11.14 11.22 21.73
CA TYR A 39 10.64 12.55 21.38
C TYR A 39 9.16 12.76 21.72
N ALA A 40 8.31 11.73 21.58
CA ALA A 40 6.89 11.85 21.89
C ALA A 40 6.61 12.27 23.35
N PRO A 41 7.22 11.63 24.39
CA PRO A 41 6.98 12.04 25.77
C PRO A 41 7.56 13.43 26.07
N ILE A 42 8.71 13.79 25.49
CA ILE A 42 9.29 15.13 25.66
C ILE A 42 8.34 16.20 25.12
N LEU A 43 7.80 16.00 23.92
CA LEU A 43 6.81 16.91 23.34
C LEU A 43 5.54 16.99 24.17
N LEU A 44 5.03 15.86 24.67
CA LEU A 44 3.86 15.85 25.55
C LEU A 44 4.10 16.65 26.84
N ILE A 45 5.27 16.49 27.46
CA ILE A 45 5.65 17.25 28.66
C ILE A 45 5.74 18.76 28.34
N LEU A 46 6.38 19.13 27.22
CA LEU A 46 6.49 20.53 26.81
C LEU A 46 5.10 21.16 26.56
N ILE A 47 4.21 20.44 25.88
CA ILE A 47 2.83 20.91 25.62
C ILE A 47 2.07 21.09 26.92
N TYR A 48 2.19 20.16 27.86
CA TYR A 48 1.57 20.24 29.18
C TYR A 48 1.99 21.52 29.91
N PHE A 49 3.30 21.77 30.03
CA PHE A 49 3.83 22.94 30.73
C PHE A 49 3.58 24.26 29.99
N HIS A 50 3.67 24.28 28.65
CA HIS A 50 3.53 25.50 27.88
C HIS A 50 2.08 26.02 27.85
N ASN A 51 1.10 25.11 27.89
CA ASN A 51 -0.32 25.46 27.85
C ASN A 51 -0.98 25.49 29.23
N ASP A 52 -0.23 25.18 30.29
CA ASP A 52 -0.73 25.06 31.67
C ASP A 52 -2.00 24.18 31.73
N TYR A 53 -1.96 23.04 31.03
CA TYR A 53 -3.13 22.16 30.93
C TYR A 53 -3.32 21.33 32.18
N GLU A 54 -4.58 21.17 32.59
CA GLU A 54 -4.95 20.09 33.49
C GLU A 54 -4.80 18.73 32.80
N ILE A 55 -4.45 17.69 33.57
CA ILE A 55 -4.21 16.34 33.04
C ILE A 55 -5.44 15.78 32.30
N GLU A 56 -6.66 16.09 32.77
CA GLU A 56 -7.90 15.66 32.11
C GLU A 56 -8.05 16.25 30.70
N ILE A 57 -7.72 17.53 30.53
CA ILE A 57 -7.77 18.23 29.25
C ILE A 57 -6.72 17.64 28.30
N LEU A 58 -5.49 17.43 28.78
CA LEU A 58 -4.43 16.81 27.98
C LEU A 58 -4.80 15.40 27.53
N ALA A 59 -5.36 14.59 28.43
CA ALA A 59 -5.83 13.23 28.11
C ALA A 59 -6.94 13.26 27.05
N GLY A 60 -7.87 14.21 27.15
CA GLY A 60 -8.91 14.45 26.14
C GLY A 60 -8.33 14.78 24.77
N TYR A 61 -7.32 15.66 24.70
CA TYR A 61 -6.64 15.99 23.44
C TYR A 61 -5.93 14.78 22.81
N ILE A 62 -5.23 13.98 23.62
CA ILE A 62 -4.56 12.76 23.13
C ILE A 62 -5.60 11.78 22.59
N ALA A 63 -6.68 11.53 23.34
CA ALA A 63 -7.76 10.64 22.93
C ALA A 63 -8.43 11.12 21.62
N GLY A 64 -8.79 12.40 21.54
CA GLY A 64 -9.39 12.99 20.34
C GLY A 64 -8.47 12.90 19.12
N THR A 65 -7.17 13.11 19.33
CA THR A 65 -6.16 12.98 18.27
C THR A 65 -6.05 11.54 17.77
N LEU A 66 -6.03 10.55 18.67
CA LEU A 66 -6.01 9.13 18.30
C LEU A 66 -7.26 8.74 17.49
N VAL A 67 -8.44 9.21 17.90
CA VAL A 67 -9.69 8.98 17.16
C VAL A 67 -9.62 9.59 15.76
N MET A 68 -9.16 10.83 15.64
CA MET A 68 -9.02 11.50 14.34
C MET A 68 -8.07 10.75 13.41
N TYR A 69 -6.89 10.33 13.90
CA TYR A 69 -5.95 9.55 13.10
C TYR A 69 -6.51 8.19 12.69
N ALA A 70 -7.20 7.48 13.59
CA ALA A 70 -7.82 6.21 13.27
C ALA A 70 -8.86 6.35 12.15
N VAL A 71 -9.71 7.38 12.22
CA VAL A 71 -10.69 7.69 11.18
C VAL A 71 -10.01 8.04 9.86
N ALA A 72 -8.95 8.86 9.89
CA ALA A 72 -8.21 9.25 8.69
C ALA A 72 -7.53 8.05 8.00
N ILE A 73 -6.89 7.17 8.78
CA ILE A 73 -6.27 5.93 8.27
C ILE A 73 -7.34 5.03 7.67
N GLY A 74 -8.44 4.80 8.39
CA GLY A 74 -9.54 3.97 7.90
C GLY A 74 -10.16 4.51 6.62
N ALA A 75 -10.33 5.83 6.50
CA ALA A 75 -10.83 6.47 5.29
C ALA A 75 -9.87 6.29 4.11
N ALA A 76 -8.56 6.49 4.32
CA ALA A 76 -7.55 6.30 3.28
C ALA A 76 -7.47 4.85 2.80
N GLU A 77 -7.50 3.89 3.72
CA GLU A 77 -7.54 2.46 3.40
C GLU A 77 -8.81 2.08 2.65
N PHE A 78 -9.96 2.57 3.08
CA PHE A 78 -11.23 2.33 2.41
C PHE A 78 -11.23 2.89 0.98
N GLN A 79 -10.71 4.11 0.78
CA GLN A 79 -10.56 4.71 -0.54
C GLN A 79 -9.65 3.87 -1.45
N LEU A 80 -8.52 3.39 -0.92
CA LEU A 80 -7.61 2.53 -1.66
C LEU A 80 -8.27 1.20 -2.03
N LEU A 81 -8.99 0.57 -1.10
CA LEU A 81 -9.71 -0.68 -1.34
C LEU A 81 -10.82 -0.51 -2.38
N ALA A 82 -11.61 0.56 -2.28
CA ALA A 82 -12.64 0.88 -3.26
C ALA A 82 -12.01 1.12 -4.64
N TYR A 83 -10.95 1.93 -4.72
CA TYR A 83 -10.22 2.18 -5.96
C TYR A 83 -9.69 0.88 -6.56
N CYS A 84 -9.06 0.02 -5.76
CA CYS A 84 -8.54 -1.25 -6.23
C CYS A 84 -9.67 -2.17 -6.75
N ARG A 85 -10.82 -2.19 -6.06
CA ARG A 85 -11.97 -2.99 -6.50
C ARG A 85 -12.57 -2.48 -7.82
N PHE A 86 -12.61 -1.18 -8.06
CA PHE A 86 -13.14 -0.62 -9.30
C PHE A 86 -12.13 -0.67 -10.46
N LYS A 87 -10.84 -0.48 -10.19
CA LYS A 87 -9.81 -0.35 -11.22
C LYS A 87 -9.25 -1.70 -11.69
N PHE A 88 -9.15 -2.70 -10.81
CA PHE A 88 -8.51 -3.97 -11.12
C PHE A 88 -9.54 -5.10 -11.29
N PRO A 89 -9.63 -5.69 -12.51
CA PRO A 89 -10.51 -6.82 -12.78
C PRO A 89 -10.30 -8.03 -11.86
N SER A 90 -9.07 -8.23 -11.36
CA SER A 90 -8.73 -9.38 -10.51
C SER A 90 -9.52 -9.46 -9.21
N PHE A 91 -10.14 -8.37 -8.74
CA PHE A 91 -10.90 -8.36 -7.48
C PHE A 91 -12.40 -8.65 -7.66
N TYR A 92 -12.95 -8.53 -8.88
CA TYR A 92 -14.38 -8.75 -9.13
C TYR A 92 -14.67 -9.88 -10.11
N ILE A 93 -13.69 -10.32 -10.90
CA ILE A 93 -13.84 -11.45 -11.82
C ILE A 93 -13.21 -12.70 -11.20
N SER A 94 -13.84 -13.86 -11.41
CA SER A 94 -13.28 -15.12 -10.91
C SER A 94 -12.01 -15.49 -11.68
N TRP A 95 -11.09 -16.18 -11.01
CA TRP A 95 -9.84 -16.65 -11.64
C TRP A 95 -10.11 -17.51 -12.88
N GLU A 96 -11.15 -18.33 -12.82
CA GLU A 96 -11.57 -19.24 -13.90
C GLU A 96 -12.05 -18.47 -15.14
N GLU A 97 -12.76 -17.36 -14.94
CA GLU A 97 -13.26 -16.51 -16.00
C GLU A 97 -12.15 -15.66 -16.63
N HIS A 98 -11.21 -15.16 -15.82
CA HIS A 98 -9.96 -14.54 -16.28
C HIS A 98 -9.15 -15.50 -17.17
N GLU A 99 -8.98 -16.75 -16.73
CA GLU A 99 -8.21 -17.74 -17.47
C GLU A 99 -8.89 -18.10 -18.81
N LYS A 100 -10.22 -18.20 -18.81
CA LYS A 100 -11.00 -18.43 -20.03
C LYS A 100 -10.86 -17.28 -21.04
N GLU A 101 -10.85 -16.02 -20.58
CA GLU A 101 -10.60 -14.86 -21.43
C GLU A 101 -9.16 -14.86 -21.99
N ARG A 102 -8.18 -15.22 -21.17
CA ARG A 102 -6.77 -15.34 -21.59
C ARG A 102 -6.62 -16.37 -22.71
N GLN A 103 -7.22 -17.55 -22.54
CA GLN A 103 -7.21 -18.64 -23.53
C GLN A 103 -7.90 -18.23 -24.84
N LYS A 104 -9.01 -17.49 -24.76
CA LYS A 104 -9.68 -16.94 -25.96
C LYS A 104 -8.78 -15.95 -26.72
N ARG A 105 -8.08 -15.06 -26.00
CA ARG A 105 -7.15 -14.10 -26.63
C ARG A 105 -6.00 -14.81 -27.34
N LEU A 106 -5.39 -15.81 -26.71
CA LEU A 106 -4.33 -16.64 -27.28
C LEU A 106 -4.77 -17.28 -28.60
N LYS A 107 -5.93 -17.95 -28.62
CA LYS A 107 -6.47 -18.57 -29.83
C LYS A 107 -6.71 -17.57 -30.96
N LEU A 108 -7.19 -16.37 -30.62
CA LEU A 108 -7.40 -15.29 -31.59
C LEU A 108 -6.10 -14.78 -32.21
N TYR A 109 -5.01 -14.72 -31.44
CA TYR A 109 -3.68 -14.38 -31.95
C TYR A 109 -3.14 -15.48 -32.87
N GLU A 110 -3.23 -16.74 -32.47
CA GLU A 110 -2.82 -17.87 -33.31
C GLU A 110 -3.57 -17.90 -34.65
N GLU A 111 -4.87 -17.60 -34.65
CA GLU A 111 -5.66 -17.51 -35.89
C GLU A 111 -5.24 -16.34 -36.78
N LYS A 112 -4.90 -15.18 -36.19
CA LYS A 112 -4.38 -14.03 -36.94
C LYS A 112 -3.01 -14.32 -37.56
N GLU A 113 -2.10 -14.93 -36.81
CA GLU A 113 -0.80 -15.35 -37.33
C GLU A 113 -0.94 -16.37 -38.46
N LYS A 114 -1.84 -17.36 -38.32
CA LYS A 114 -2.12 -18.34 -39.39
C LYS A 114 -2.74 -17.70 -40.64
N LYS A 115 -3.54 -16.65 -40.50
CA LYS A 115 -4.09 -15.90 -41.64
C LYS A 115 -3.01 -15.07 -42.34
N GLN A 116 -2.19 -14.34 -41.58
CA GLN A 116 -1.07 -13.58 -42.14
C GLN A 116 -0.05 -14.48 -42.84
N ALA A 117 0.27 -15.66 -42.27
CA ALA A 117 1.16 -16.62 -42.91
C ALA A 117 0.59 -17.23 -44.21
N LYS A 118 -0.73 -17.20 -44.41
CA LYS A 118 -1.39 -17.65 -45.64
C LYS A 118 -1.52 -16.53 -46.69
N GLU A 119 -1.50 -15.27 -46.29
CA GLU A 119 -1.56 -14.11 -47.21
C GLU A 119 -0.18 -13.72 -47.77
N ILE A 120 0.91 -14.10 -47.08
CA ILE A 120 2.31 -13.85 -47.49
C ILE A 120 2.83 -14.94 -48.46
N LYS A 121 2.07 -16.02 -48.69
CA LYS A 121 2.47 -17.20 -49.47
C LYS A 121 1.63 -17.32 -50.74
#